data_AF-U3U3U3-F1
#
_entry.id   AF-U3U3U3-F1
#
_cell.length_a   1.000
_cell.length_b   1.000
_cell.length_c   1.000
_cell.angle_alpha   90.00
_cell.angle_beta   90.00
_cell.angle_gamma   90.00
#
_symmetry.space_group_name_H-M   'P 1'
#
loop_
_entity.id
_entity.type
_entity.pdbx_description
1 polymer ?
#
loop_
_entity_poly.entity_id
_entity_poly.type
_entity_poly.pdbx_seq_one_letter_code
_entity_poly.pdbx_strand_id
1 'polypeptide(L)' 'MLTGTRTIELRAAEWAEFDLEKGIWQIPAERMKMRRPHVVPLSIQAKTLLELVN' A
#
# COMPACT_ATOMS: atom_id res chain seq x y z
N MET A 1 5.83 -2.10 -13.11
CA MET A 1 5.32 -2.67 -11.84
C MET A 1 5.90 -1.81 -10.71
N LEU A 2 5.08 -1.19 -9.86
CA LEU A 2 5.55 -0.17 -8.88
C LEU A 2 5.52 -0.63 -7.41
N THR A 3 4.55 -1.47 -7.01
CA THR A 3 4.34 -1.86 -5.61
C THR A 3 4.59 -3.34 -5.32
N GLY A 4 4.62 -4.19 -6.35
CA GLY A 4 4.86 -5.64 -6.20
C GLY A 4 3.76 -6.40 -5.42
N THR A 5 2.64 -5.76 -5.11
CA THR A 5 1.53 -6.35 -4.35
C THR A 5 0.67 -7.29 -5.18
N ARG A 6 -0.03 -8.21 -4.52
CA ARG A 6 -1.00 -9.10 -5.14
C ARG A 6 -2.20 -8.30 -5.66
N THR A 7 -2.85 -8.78 -6.71
CA THR A 7 -4.02 -8.11 -7.32
C THR A 7 -5.12 -7.81 -6.30
N ILE A 8 -5.38 -8.73 -5.37
CA ILE A 8 -6.43 -8.54 -4.35
C ILE A 8 -6.06 -7.46 -3.32
N GLU A 9 -4.78 -7.33 -2.98
CA GLU A 9 -4.29 -6.28 -2.08
C GLU A 9 -4.50 -4.91 -2.73
N LEU A 10 -4.09 -4.77 -4.00
CA LEU A 10 -4.24 -3.51 -4.74
C LEU A 10 -5.71 -3.12 -4.92
N ARG A 11 -6.58 -4.06 -5.28
CA ARG A 11 -8.01 -3.78 -5.50
C ARG A 11 -8.78 -3.45 -4.23
N ALA A 12 -8.33 -3.96 -3.08
CA ALA A 12 -8.96 -3.71 -1.80
C ALA A 12 -8.28 -2.56 -1.03
N ALA A 13 -7.25 -1.94 -1.57
CA ALA A 13 -6.51 -0.88 -0.88
C ALA A 13 -7.45 0.25 -0.44
N GLU A 14 -7.28 0.72 0.79
CA GLU A 14 -8.02 1.87 1.32
C GLU A 14 -7.06 3.02 1.53
N TRP A 15 -7.49 4.27 1.27
CA TRP A 15 -6.62 5.45 1.39
C TRP A 15 -6.00 5.60 2.78
N ALA A 16 -6.73 5.21 3.84
CA ALA A 16 -6.25 5.23 5.22
C ALA A 16 -5.05 4.29 5.48
N GLU A 17 -4.74 3.36 4.58
CA GLU A 17 -3.62 2.43 4.69
C GLU A 17 -2.30 3.03 4.19
N PHE A 18 -2.35 4.18 3.51
CA PHE A 18 -1.18 4.84 2.93
C PHE A 18 -0.69 5.98 3.83
N ASP A 19 0.50 5.81 4.39
CA ASP A 19 1.27 6.89 4.99
C ASP A 19 2.21 7.44 3.91
N LEU A 20 1.70 8.41 3.14
CA LEU A 20 2.46 8.99 2.03
C LEU A 20 3.67 9.81 2.52
N GLU A 21 3.61 10.42 3.70
CA GLU A 21 4.77 11.11 4.28
C GLU A 21 5.93 10.15 4.50
N LYS A 22 5.66 9.01 5.15
CA LYS A 22 6.67 7.96 5.40
C LYS A 22 6.94 7.08 4.18
N GLY A 23 6.13 7.18 3.12
CA GLY A 23 6.26 6.37 1.91
C GLY A 23 5.95 4.90 2.16
N ILE A 24 4.90 4.62 2.94
CA ILE A 24 4.52 3.26 3.32
C ILE A 24 3.04 3.03 3.02
N TRP A 25 2.73 1.86 2.46
CA TRP A 25 1.39 1.30 2.46
C TRP A 25 1.34 0.11 3.41
N GLN A 26 0.50 0.18 4.45
CA GLN A 26 0.38 -0.86 5.47
C GLN A 26 -0.96 -1.59 5.36
N ILE A 27 -0.93 -2.81 4.84
CA ILE A 27 -2.11 -3.65 4.72
C ILE A 27 -2.39 -4.32 6.08
N PRO A 28 -3.63 -4.21 6.61
CA PRO A 28 -4.01 -4.72 7.93
C PRO A 28 -3.89 -6.24 8.03
N ALA A 29 -3.54 -6.71 9.23
CA ALA A 29 -3.29 -8.13 9.52
C ALA A 29 -4.54 -8.99 9.27
N GLU A 30 -5.73 -8.42 9.46
CA GLU A 30 -7.04 -9.00 9.28
C GLU A 30 -7.26 -9.48 7.84
N ARG A 31 -6.62 -8.82 6.86
CA ARG A 31 -6.68 -9.17 5.43
C ARG A 31 -5.54 -10.08 4.99
N MET A 32 -4.61 -10.39 5.89
CA MET A 32 -3.43 -11.20 5.59
C MET A 32 -3.55 -12.62 6.12
N LYS A 33 -3.22 -13.61 5.27
CA LYS A 33 -3.27 -15.04 5.62
C LYS A 33 -2.45 -15.38 6.88
N MET A 34 -1.30 -14.73 7.05
CA MET A 34 -0.39 -14.96 8.17
C MET A 34 -0.72 -14.12 9.41
N ARG A 35 -1.82 -13.35 9.41
CA ARG A 35 -2.25 -12.46 10.50
C ARG A 35 -1.14 -11.53 11.01
N ARG A 36 -0.37 -11.01 10.06
CA ARG A 36 0.67 -10.00 10.29
C ARG A 36 0.43 -8.87 9.30
N PRO A 37 0.57 -7.60 9.70
CA PRO A 37 0.49 -6.49 8.76
C PRO A 37 1.51 -6.69 7.64
N HIS A 38 1.09 -6.42 6.41
CA HIS A 38 2.01 -6.39 5.27
C HIS A 38 2.40 -4.95 4.99
N VAL A 39 3.67 -4.63 5.23
CA VAL A 39 4.24 -3.31 4.99
C VAL A 39 4.88 -3.29 3.61
N VAL A 40 4.39 -2.41 2.74
CA VAL A 40 4.86 -2.21 1.37
C VAL A 40 5.53 -0.83 1.29
N PRO A 41 6.87 -0.77 1.13
CA PRO A 41 7.55 0.49 0.85
C PRO A 41 7.14 1.04 -0.50
N LEU A 42 6.85 2.33 -0.57
CA LEU A 42 6.49 3.02 -1.79
C LEU A 42 7.74 3.64 -2.40
N SER A 43 7.99 3.34 -3.68
CA SER A 43 8.99 4.08 -4.43
C SER A 43 8.56 5.53 -4.62
N ILE A 44 9.52 6.41 -4.96
CA ILE A 44 9.24 7.81 -5.30
C ILE A 44 8.16 7.87 -6.39
N GLN A 45 8.26 7.03 -7.43
CA GLN A 45 7.29 6.99 -8.52
C GLN A 45 5.89 6.57 -8.05
N ALA A 46 5.79 5.58 -7.17
CA ALA A 46 4.50 5.15 -6.63
C ALA A 46 3.86 6.25 -5.78
N LYS A 47 4.64 6.88 -4.89
CA LYS A 47 4.19 7.98 -4.04
C LYS A 47 3.70 9.18 -4.87
N THR A 48 4.48 9.63 -5.85
CA THR A 48 4.09 10.75 -6.72
C THR A 48 2.78 10.47 -7.46
N LEU A 49 2.56 9.25 -7.95
CA LEU A 49 1.29 8.90 -8.60
C LEU A 49 0.10 8.91 -7.64
N LEU A 50 0.29 8.43 -6.40
CA LEU A 50 -0.75 8.44 -5.38
C LEU A 50 -1.12 9.87 -4.94
N GLU A 51 -0.13 10.75 -4.81
CA GLU A 51 -0.34 12.18 -4.48
C GLU A 51 -1.09 12.95 -5.58
N LEU A 52 -1.01 12.52 -6.85
CA LEU A 52 -1.71 13.17 -7.96
C LEU A 52 -3.21 12.88 -8.01
N VAL A 53 -3.67 11.82 -7.35
CA VAL A 53 -5.05 11.33 -7.43
C VAL A 53 -5.82 11.44 -6.11
N ASN A 54 -5.20 11.98 -5.07
CA ASN A 54 -5.76 12.18 -3.74
C ASN A 54 -5.98 13.66 -3.46
#